data_AF-A0A3D2A246-F1
#
_entry.id   AF-A0A3D2A246-F1
#
_cell.length_a   1.000
_cell.length_b   1.000
_cell.length_c   1.000
_cell.angle_alpha   90.00
_cell.angle_beta   90.00
_cell.angle_gamma   90.00
#
_symmetry.space_group_name_H-M   'P 1'
#
loop_
_entity.id
_entity.type
_entity.pdbx_description
1 polymer ?
#
loop_
_entity_poly.entity_id
_entity_poly.type
_entity_poly.pdbx_seq_one_letter_code
_entity_poly.pdbx_strand_id
1 'polypeptide(L)'
;MNKDIRQQIFARLRDDNPNPKTELNYSSEYELLVAVALSAQATDVSVNKATVKLFAVANTPQQMLDLGVDGVKQYIKTIGLYNSKAENVIKAATILVAQHQG
;
A
#
# COMPACT_ATOMS: atom_id res chain seq x y z
N MET A 1 -23.13 -13.05 21.47
CA MET A 1 -22.98 -13.52 20.08
C MET A 1 -22.45 -14.95 20.08
N ASN A 2 -23.22 -15.93 19.61
CA ASN A 2 -22.85 -17.35 19.60
C ASN A 2 -22.20 -17.77 18.25
N LYS A 3 -21.83 -19.04 18.12
CA LYS A 3 -21.21 -19.60 16.91
C LYS A 3 -22.12 -19.47 15.68
N ASP A 4 -23.39 -19.81 15.82
CA ASP A 4 -24.35 -19.84 14.71
C ASP A 4 -24.58 -18.44 14.12
N ILE A 5 -24.72 -17.43 14.99
CA ILE A 5 -24.85 -16.04 14.57
C ILE A 5 -23.62 -15.58 13.77
N ARG A 6 -22.39 -15.91 14.22
CA ARG A 6 -21.15 -15.55 13.49
C ARG A 6 -21.11 -16.21 12.11
N GLN A 7 -21.49 -17.49 12.01
CA GLN A 7 -21.53 -18.20 10.72
C GLN A 7 -22.55 -17.58 9.76
N GLN A 8 -23.74 -17.20 10.26
CA GLN A 8 -24.75 -16.54 9.45
C GLN A 8 -24.29 -15.16 8.95
N ILE A 9 -23.56 -14.39 9.78
CA ILE A 9 -22.97 -13.11 9.35
C ILE A 9 -21.99 -13.33 8.20
N PHE A 10 -21.01 -14.24 8.36
CA PHE A 10 -20.03 -14.50 7.30
C PHE A 10 -20.66 -15.08 6.03
N ALA A 11 -21.68 -15.94 6.16
CA ALA A 11 -22.41 -16.47 4.99
C ALA A 11 -23.07 -15.33 4.20
N ARG A 12 -23.80 -14.43 4.89
CA ARG A 12 -24.46 -13.28 4.24
C ARG A 12 -23.46 -12.32 3.60
N LEU A 13 -22.36 -12.01 4.28
CA LEU A 13 -21.31 -11.14 3.73
C LEU A 13 -20.64 -11.74 2.48
N ARG A 14 -20.38 -13.06 2.50
CA ARG A 14 -19.84 -13.77 1.34
C ARG A 14 -20.84 -13.83 0.19
N ASP A 15 -22.12 -14.06 0.47
CA ASP A 15 -23.14 -14.16 -0.58
C ASP A 15 -23.39 -12.77 -1.22
N ASP A 16 -23.26 -11.68 -0.47
CA ASP A 16 -23.34 -10.29 -0.94
C ASP A 16 -22.10 -9.87 -1.76
N ASN A 17 -20.90 -10.18 -1.28
CA ASN A 17 -19.65 -9.97 -2.01
C ASN A 17 -18.79 -11.25 -1.98
N PRO A 18 -18.87 -12.10 -3.03
CA PRO A 18 -18.17 -13.39 -3.05
C PRO A 18 -16.65 -13.28 -3.13
N ASN A 19 -16.13 -12.16 -3.64
CA ASN A 19 -14.70 -11.96 -3.88
C ASN A 19 -14.28 -10.56 -3.44
N PRO A 20 -14.39 -10.20 -2.14
CA PRO A 20 -14.02 -8.87 -1.68
C PRO A 20 -12.53 -8.64 -1.91
N LYS A 21 -12.18 -7.45 -2.38
CA LYS A 21 -10.80 -7.00 -2.63
C LYS A 21 -10.55 -5.70 -1.89
N THR A 22 -9.28 -5.35 -1.73
CA THR A 22 -8.90 -4.01 -1.25
C THR A 22 -9.35 -2.93 -2.24
N GLU A 23 -9.62 -1.73 -1.74
CA GLU A 23 -9.88 -0.54 -2.57
C GLU A 23 -8.60 0.18 -3.00
N LEU A 24 -7.43 -0.29 -2.53
CA LEU A 24 -6.13 0.21 -2.97
C LEU A 24 -5.83 -0.28 -4.39
N ASN A 25 -5.36 0.63 -5.24
CA ASN A 25 -4.94 0.31 -6.60
C ASN A 25 -3.49 -0.19 -6.62
N TYR A 26 -3.26 -1.35 -7.22
CA TYR A 26 -1.94 -1.96 -7.41
C TYR A 26 -1.94 -2.90 -8.62
N SER A 27 -0.78 -3.12 -9.19
CA SER A 27 -0.52 -4.06 -10.30
C SER A 27 0.55 -5.12 -9.97
N SER A 28 1.20 -5.00 -8.82
CA SER A 28 2.19 -5.96 -8.30
C SER A 28 2.13 -6.06 -6.77
N GLU A 29 2.73 -7.11 -6.20
CA GLU A 29 2.84 -7.31 -4.77
C GLU A 29 3.63 -6.18 -4.09
N TYR A 30 4.64 -5.64 -4.77
CA TYR A 30 5.41 -4.50 -4.28
C TYR A 30 4.58 -3.22 -4.24
N GLU A 31 3.80 -2.94 -5.30
CA GLU A 31 2.88 -1.79 -5.30
C GLU A 31 1.86 -1.90 -4.17
N LEU A 32 1.32 -3.11 -3.91
CA LEU A 32 0.40 -3.33 -2.80
C LEU A 32 1.09 -3.09 -1.44
N LEU A 33 2.31 -3.59 -1.24
CA LEU A 33 3.09 -3.35 -0.02
C LEU A 33 3.27 -1.86 0.24
N VAL A 34 3.66 -1.10 -0.78
CA VAL A 34 3.85 0.36 -0.67
C VAL A 34 2.52 1.05 -0.38
N ALA A 35 1.45 0.72 -1.10
CA ALA A 35 0.13 1.32 -0.88
C ALA A 35 -0.38 1.07 0.56
N VAL A 36 -0.20 -0.15 1.09
CA VAL A 36 -0.55 -0.49 2.47
C VAL A 36 0.32 0.26 3.48
N ALA A 37 1.63 0.40 3.23
CA ALA A 37 2.50 1.20 4.10
C ALA A 37 2.08 2.68 4.13
N LEU A 38 1.52 3.19 3.03
CA LEU A 38 1.01 4.56 2.93
C LEU A 38 -0.39 4.75 3.54
N SER A 39 -1.16 3.70 3.77
CA SER A 39 -2.57 3.79 4.22
C SER A 39 -2.74 4.15 5.70
N ALA A 40 -1.70 4.02 6.51
CA ALA A 40 -1.77 4.34 7.94
C ALA A 40 -2.29 5.76 8.20
N GLN A 41 -3.46 5.90 8.83
CA GLN A 41 -4.13 7.19 9.07
C GLN A 41 -4.36 8.01 7.78
N ALA A 42 -4.64 7.33 6.67
CA ALA A 42 -5.02 7.91 5.39
C ALA A 42 -6.27 7.20 4.86
N THR A 43 -6.91 7.78 3.84
CA THR A 43 -8.03 7.11 3.13
C THR A 43 -7.49 6.44 1.88
N ASP A 44 -8.10 5.34 1.45
CA ASP A 44 -7.70 4.64 0.22
C ASP A 44 -7.75 5.58 -1.00
N VAL A 45 -8.70 6.52 -1.03
CA VAL A 45 -8.76 7.59 -2.04
C VAL A 45 -7.51 8.49 -2.04
N SER A 46 -7.01 8.91 -0.87
CA SER A 46 -5.82 9.77 -0.82
C SER A 46 -4.54 9.00 -1.14
N VAL A 47 -4.47 7.72 -0.76
CA VAL A 47 -3.38 6.81 -1.15
C VAL A 47 -3.37 6.63 -2.67
N ASN A 48 -4.50 6.26 -3.27
CA ASN A 48 -4.63 6.02 -4.72
C ASN A 48 -4.25 7.26 -5.55
N LYS A 49 -4.58 8.47 -5.08
CA LYS A 49 -4.18 9.73 -5.74
C LYS A 49 -2.67 10.00 -5.71
N ALA A 50 -1.97 9.53 -4.68
CA ALA A 50 -0.53 9.68 -4.58
C ALA A 50 0.18 8.56 -5.35
N THR A 51 -0.26 7.31 -5.19
CA THR A 51 0.37 6.14 -5.79
C THR A 51 0.26 6.13 -7.30
N VAL A 52 -0.83 6.63 -7.89
CA VAL A 52 -0.93 6.74 -9.37
C VAL A 52 0.20 7.59 -9.96
N LYS A 53 0.68 8.61 -9.23
CA LYS A 53 1.80 9.47 -9.68
C LYS A 53 3.15 8.85 -9.33
N LEU A 54 3.28 8.27 -8.13
CA LEU A 54 4.51 7.64 -7.67
C LEU A 54 4.86 6.41 -8.54
N PHE A 55 3.91 5.50 -8.75
CA PHE A 55 4.13 4.25 -9.48
C PHE A 55 4.37 4.47 -10.98
N ALA A 56 3.91 5.59 -11.54
CA ALA A 56 4.26 5.96 -12.90
C ALA A 56 5.78 6.22 -13.09
N VAL A 57 6.51 6.53 -12.02
CA VAL A 57 7.96 6.81 -12.06
C VAL A 57 8.81 5.81 -11.28
N ALA A 58 8.24 5.18 -10.25
CA ALA A 58 8.93 4.21 -9.39
C ALA A 58 7.94 3.20 -8.81
N ASN A 59 7.91 1.98 -9.37
CA ASN A 59 7.05 0.88 -8.92
C ASN A 59 7.80 -0.44 -8.66
N THR A 60 9.12 -0.39 -8.57
CA THR A 60 9.96 -1.50 -8.10
C THR A 60 10.83 -1.05 -6.92
N PRO A 61 11.34 -1.99 -6.09
CA PRO A 61 12.25 -1.64 -5.01
C PRO A 61 13.45 -0.81 -5.48
N GLN A 62 14.11 -1.21 -6.57
CA GLN A 62 15.27 -0.49 -7.09
C GLN A 62 14.92 0.92 -7.55
N GLN A 63 13.82 1.11 -8.30
CA GLN A 63 13.39 2.45 -8.73
C GLN A 63 13.02 3.34 -7.54
N MET A 64 12.44 2.76 -6.49
CA MET A 64 12.12 3.49 -5.27
C MET A 64 13.39 3.98 -4.56
N LEU A 65 14.44 3.14 -4.51
CA LEU A 65 15.75 3.51 -3.99
C LEU A 65 16.41 4.60 -4.83
N ASP A 66 16.37 4.47 -6.16
CA ASP A 66 16.94 5.44 -7.10
C ASP A 66 16.24 6.80 -6.99
N LEU A 67 14.93 6.80 -6.74
CA LEU A 67 14.15 8.02 -6.49
C LEU A 67 14.52 8.68 -5.14
N GLY A 68 14.90 7.87 -4.15
CA GLY A 68 15.33 8.31 -2.83
C GLY A 68 14.20 8.88 -1.95
N VAL A 69 14.52 9.10 -0.67
CA VAL A 69 13.54 9.56 0.34
C VAL A 69 12.87 10.86 -0.08
N ASP A 70 13.65 11.86 -0.52
CA ASP A 70 13.12 13.17 -0.87
C ASP A 70 12.27 13.14 -2.14
N GLY A 71 12.65 12.32 -3.12
CA GLY A 71 11.84 12.06 -4.31
C GLY A 71 10.49 11.47 -3.92
N VAL A 72 10.47 10.41 -3.11
CA VAL A 72 9.22 9.80 -2.61
C VAL A 72 8.35 10.83 -1.89
N LYS A 73 8.93 11.63 -0.98
CA LYS A 73 8.20 12.68 -0.24
C LYS A 73 7.44 13.62 -1.17
N GLN A 74 8.00 14.00 -2.32
CA GLN A 74 7.34 14.90 -3.26
C GLN A 74 6.03 14.33 -3.81
N TYR A 75 5.95 13.02 -4.03
CA TYR A 75 4.76 12.34 -4.54
C TYR A 75 3.71 12.08 -3.46
N ILE A 76 4.14 11.83 -2.22
CA ILE A 76 3.23 11.43 -1.12
C ILE A 76 2.95 12.54 -0.10
N LYS A 77 3.45 13.77 -0.29
CA LYS A 77 3.29 14.90 0.66
C LYS A 77 1.85 15.25 1.04
N THR A 78 0.87 14.82 0.26
CA THR A 78 -0.57 15.01 0.55
C THR A 78 -1.12 14.01 1.56
N ILE A 79 -0.33 12.99 1.93
CA ILE A 79 -0.70 11.95 2.89
C ILE A 79 -0.16 12.33 4.28
N GLY A 80 -0.96 12.13 5.33
CA GLY A 80 -0.50 12.30 6.70
C GLY A 80 0.72 11.42 7.03
N LEU A 81 1.64 11.92 7.85
CA LEU A 81 2.87 11.23 8.24
C LEU A 81 3.83 10.93 7.06
N TYR A 82 3.75 11.67 5.96
CA TYR A 82 4.53 11.39 4.75
C TYR A 82 6.05 11.32 4.97
N ASN A 83 6.60 12.05 5.95
CA ASN A 83 8.03 12.02 6.25
C ASN A 83 8.49 10.63 6.70
N SER A 84 7.88 10.09 7.75
CA SER A 84 8.21 8.76 8.27
C SER A 84 7.79 7.65 7.30
N LYS A 85 6.69 7.84 6.56
CA LYS A 85 6.26 6.91 5.51
C LYS A 85 7.29 6.78 4.39
N ALA A 86 7.82 7.89 3.88
CA ALA A 86 8.85 7.87 2.84
C ALA A 86 10.11 7.13 3.32
N GLU A 87 10.56 7.40 4.55
CA GLU A 87 11.70 6.68 5.13
C GLU A 87 11.45 5.18 5.24
N ASN A 88 10.25 4.78 5.67
CA ASN A 88 9.91 3.37 5.81
C ASN A 88 9.78 2.66 4.46
N VAL A 89 9.22 3.32 3.44
CA VAL A 89 9.14 2.80 2.06
C VAL A 89 10.56 2.55 1.53
N ILE A 90 11.48 3.48 1.72
CA ILE A 90 12.87 3.33 1.29
C ILE A 90 13.58 2.22 2.07
N LYS A 91 13.42 2.16 3.40
CA LYS A 91 14.00 1.06 4.22
C LYS A 91 13.49 -0.30 3.77
N ALA A 92 12.20 -0.43 3.48
CA ALA A 92 11.61 -1.66 2.96
C ALA A 92 12.21 -2.04 1.60
N ALA A 93 12.33 -1.08 0.68
CA ALA A 93 12.98 -1.29 -0.60
C ALA A 93 14.45 -1.75 -0.45
N THR A 94 15.20 -1.14 0.47
CA THR A 94 16.59 -1.54 0.78
C THR A 94 16.66 -3.00 1.25
N ILE A 95 15.76 -3.41 2.15
CA ILE A 95 15.72 -4.78 2.67
C ILE A 95 15.38 -5.76 1.55
N LEU A 96 14.41 -5.45 0.70
CA LEU A 96 14.02 -6.30 -0.42
C LEU A 96 15.18 -6.53 -1.40
N VAL A 97 15.84 -5.45 -1.83
CA VAL A 97 17.00 -5.55 -2.73
C VAL A 97 18.15 -6.33 -2.08
N ALA A 98 18.45 -6.06 -0.81
CA ALA A 98 19.61 -6.66 -0.13
C ALA A 98 19.39 -8.11 0.30
N GLN A 99 18.18 -8.50 0.67
CA GLN A 99 17.91 -9.78 1.36
C GLN A 99 16.90 -10.67 0.64
N HIS A 100 16.14 -10.14 -0.32
CA HIS A 100 15.04 -10.85 -0.98
C HIS A 100 15.11 -10.83 -2.51
N GLN A 101 16.23 -10.37 -3.09
CA GLN A 101 16.46 -10.30 -4.55
C GLN A 101 15.58 -9.26 -5.28
N GLY A 102 15.11 -8.24 -4.55
CA GLY A 102 14.22 -7.20 -5.05
C GLY A 102 12.76 -7.63 -5.01
#